data_AF-A0AAN8FU91-F1
#
_entry.id   AF-A0AAN8FU91-F1
#
_cell.length_a   1.000
_cell.length_b   1.000
_cell.length_c   1.000
_cell.angle_alpha   90.00
_cell.angle_beta   90.00
_cell.angle_gamma   90.00
#
_symmetry.space_group_name_H-M   'P 1'
#
loop_
_entity.id
_entity.type
_entity.pdbx_description
1 polymer ?
#
loop_
_entity_poly.entity_id
_entity_poly.type
_entity_poly.pdbx_seq_one_letter_code
_entity_poly.pdbx_strand_id
1 'polypeptide(L)'
;MGEDSATHKRPSNSRCFSRFGHQDCTTCCSTIQNGWRTANRPRPARPTTVTARVNVEKVRERIRRNSSSSVRRMAKEVIISEKSVRMIDHEKLQMKNYKLYKAVGSTEKNEEMRLKRYKDLMRHADREFTPLDLF
;
A
#
# COMPACT_ATOMS: atom_id res chain seq x y z
N MET A 1 -31.57 23.33 -32.14
CA MET A 1 -31.30 23.00 -33.56
C MET A 1 -30.35 24.05 -34.10
N GLY A 2 -29.10 23.67 -34.44
CA GLY A 2 -28.04 24.50 -35.03
C GLY A 2 -27.23 25.28 -34.00
N GLU A 3 -26.07 24.85 -33.51
CA GLU A 3 -24.75 24.64 -34.16
C GLU A 3 -24.14 25.92 -34.78
N ASP A 4 -23.03 26.32 -34.15
CA ASP A 4 -21.80 26.91 -34.69
C ASP A 4 -21.88 28.31 -35.34
N SER A 5 -21.09 29.31 -34.93
CA SER A 5 -19.64 29.29 -35.14
C SER A 5 -18.93 30.36 -34.29
N ALA A 6 -18.38 29.98 -33.14
CA ALA A 6 -17.35 30.77 -32.48
C ALA A 6 -16.01 30.45 -33.14
N THR A 7 -15.68 31.15 -34.23
CA THR A 7 -14.35 31.11 -34.85
C THR A 7 -13.30 31.50 -33.80
N HIS A 8 -12.67 30.50 -33.20
CA HIS A 8 -11.44 30.68 -32.42
C HIS A 8 -10.40 31.27 -33.37
N LYS A 9 -10.13 32.57 -33.23
CA LYS A 9 -8.98 33.20 -33.88
C LYS A 9 -7.74 32.43 -33.42
N ARG A 10 -7.14 31.66 -34.33
CA ARG A 10 -5.81 31.06 -34.10
C ARG A 10 -4.88 32.22 -33.76
N PRO A 11 -4.19 32.22 -32.61
CA PRO A 11 -3.20 33.25 -32.34
C PRO A 11 -2.12 33.14 -33.42
N SER A 12 -2.02 34.20 -34.23
CA SER A 12 -0.94 34.35 -35.19
C SER A 12 0.36 34.47 -34.41
N ASN A 13 1.25 33.51 -34.62
CA ASN A 13 2.69 33.66 -34.38
C ASN A 13 3.12 34.06 -32.95
N SER A 14 2.70 33.31 -31.92
CA SER A 14 3.50 33.27 -30.69
C SER A 14 4.68 32.31 -30.92
N ARG A 15 5.82 32.88 -31.34
CA ARG A 15 7.11 32.19 -31.34
C ARG A 15 7.42 31.71 -29.91
N CYS A 16 7.21 30.44 -29.64
CA CYS A 16 7.76 29.79 -28.45
C CYS A 16 9.29 29.71 -28.62
N PHE A 17 10.01 30.66 -28.03
CA PHE A 17 11.46 30.61 -27.95
C PHE A 17 11.88 29.45 -27.05
N SER A 18 12.22 28.31 -27.66
CA SER A 18 13.07 27.31 -27.02
C SER A 18 14.48 27.42 -27.60
N ARG A 19 15.49 27.26 -26.75
CA ARG A 19 16.92 27.48 -27.05
C ARG A 19 17.55 26.45 -28.00
N PHE A 20 16.75 25.52 -28.51
CA PHE A 20 17.15 24.46 -29.42
C PHE A 20 16.22 24.51 -30.62
N GLY A 21 16.79 24.43 -31.82
CA GLY A 21 16.18 24.76 -33.10
C GLY A 21 14.72 24.33 -33.33
N HIS A 22 14.07 25.07 -34.23
CA HIS A 22 12.72 24.87 -34.74
C HIS A 22 12.32 23.38 -34.84
N GLN A 23 11.40 22.94 -33.99
CA GLN A 23 10.62 21.71 -34.18
C GLN A 23 9.17 22.11 -34.41
N ASP A 24 8.53 21.48 -35.40
CA ASP A 24 7.18 21.81 -35.84
C ASP A 24 6.18 21.70 -34.68
N CYS A 25 5.36 22.75 -34.56
CA CYS A 25 4.45 23.01 -33.43
C CYS A 25 3.34 21.93 -33.24
N THR A 26 3.17 21.01 -34.20
CA THR A 26 2.10 20.00 -34.22
C THR A 26 2.24 18.94 -33.12
N THR A 27 3.45 18.54 -32.76
CA THR A 27 3.69 17.54 -31.70
C THR A 27 3.50 18.13 -30.29
N CYS A 28 3.72 19.43 -30.13
CA CYS A 28 3.51 20.14 -28.86
C CYS A 28 2.02 20.40 -28.60
N CYS A 29 1.26 20.77 -29.63
CA CYS A 29 -0.15 21.15 -29.49
C CYS A 29 -1.08 19.96 -29.19
N SER A 30 -0.82 18.79 -29.78
CA SER A 30 -1.57 17.55 -29.48
C SER A 30 -1.36 17.03 -28.06
N THR A 31 -0.18 17.27 -27.48
CA THR A 31 0.15 16.85 -26.12
C THR A 31 -0.59 17.71 -25.07
N ILE A 32 -0.80 19.00 -25.34
CA ILE A 32 -1.51 19.93 -24.46
C ILE A 32 -3.03 19.71 -24.49
N GLN A 33 -3.62 19.44 -25.66
CA GLN A 33 -5.05 19.14 -25.80
C GLN A 33 -5.48 17.86 -25.05
N ASN A 34 -4.56 16.90 -24.90
CA ASN A 34 -4.77 15.66 -24.14
C ASN A 34 -4.57 15.81 -22.61
N GLY A 35 -4.48 17.04 -22.08
CA GLY A 35 -4.38 17.30 -20.63
C GLY A 35 -2.98 17.10 -20.01
N TRP A 36 -1.93 16.93 -20.82
CA TRP A 36 -0.58 16.66 -20.31
C TRP A 36 0.18 17.95 -19.98
N ARG A 37 -0.12 18.58 -18.83
CA ARG A 37 0.91 19.31 -18.08
C ARG A 37 1.75 18.28 -17.32
N THR A 38 2.78 17.76 -17.98
CA THR A 38 3.67 16.69 -17.49
C THR A 38 4.68 17.17 -16.43
N ALA A 39 4.28 18.05 -15.51
CA ALA A 39 5.17 18.49 -14.43
C ALA A 39 5.45 17.38 -13.39
N ASN A 40 4.57 16.37 -13.31
CA ASN A 40 4.57 15.38 -12.22
C ASN A 40 4.73 13.92 -12.68
N ARG A 41 5.23 13.64 -13.89
CA ARG A 41 5.54 12.24 -14.24
C ARG A 41 6.81 11.82 -13.49
N PRO A 42 6.76 10.79 -12.64
CA PRO A 42 7.96 10.33 -11.94
C PRO A 42 9.00 9.95 -12.99
N ARG A 43 10.18 10.57 -12.91
CA ARG A 43 11.30 10.19 -13.75
C ARG A 43 11.68 8.74 -13.41
N PRO A 44 12.09 7.92 -14.39
CA PRO A 44 12.57 6.58 -14.10
C PRO A 44 13.75 6.68 -13.14
N ALA A 45 13.56 6.15 -11.93
CA ALA A 45 14.60 6.11 -10.91
C ALA A 45 15.60 5.00 -11.24
N ARG A 46 16.81 5.12 -10.68
CA ARG A 46 17.82 4.05 -10.76
C ARG A 46 17.24 2.75 -10.17
N PRO A 47 17.31 1.61 -10.87
CA PRO A 47 16.86 0.34 -10.32
C PRO A 47 17.71 -0.02 -9.10
N THR A 48 17.04 -0.35 -8.00
CA THR A 48 17.71 -0.75 -6.75
C THR A 48 17.84 -2.27 -6.71
N THR A 49 19.07 -2.77 -6.80
CA THR A 49 19.37 -4.21 -6.74
C THR A 49 18.94 -4.85 -5.42
N VAL A 50 19.05 -4.09 -4.33
CA VAL A 50 18.72 -4.54 -2.98
C VAL A 50 17.24 -4.88 -2.84
N THR A 51 16.34 -4.05 -3.37
CA THR A 51 14.88 -4.21 -3.30
C THR A 51 14.32 -4.96 -4.51
N ALA A 52 15.17 -5.69 -5.24
CA ALA A 52 14.75 -6.57 -6.33
C ALA A 52 13.71 -7.59 -5.82
N ARG A 53 12.77 -7.96 -6.70
CA ARG A 53 11.63 -8.84 -6.35
C ARG A 53 12.07 -10.14 -5.67
N VAL A 54 13.16 -10.74 -6.14
CA VAL A 54 13.76 -11.96 -5.57
C VAL A 54 14.09 -11.80 -4.07
N ASN A 55 14.67 -10.66 -3.68
CA ASN A 55 15.02 -10.42 -2.28
C ASN A 55 13.77 -10.15 -1.44
N VAL A 56 12.78 -9.44 -2.01
CA VAL A 56 11.49 -9.20 -1.34
C VAL A 56 10.76 -10.52 -1.08
N GLU A 57 10.76 -11.44 -2.04
CA GLU A 57 10.14 -12.76 -1.90
C GLU A 57 10.87 -13.63 -0.87
N LYS A 58 12.21 -13.61 -0.86
CA LYS A 58 12.99 -14.29 0.19
C LYS A 58 12.62 -13.79 1.58
N VAL A 59 12.58 -12.47 1.79
CA VAL A 59 12.22 -11.88 3.09
C VAL A 59 10.78 -12.22 3.46
N ARG A 60 9.84 -12.12 2.50
CA ARG A 60 8.42 -12.48 2.71
C ARG A 60 8.28 -13.93 3.18
N GLU A 61 8.98 -14.86 2.54
CA GLU A 61 8.92 -16.28 2.90
C GLU A 61 9.52 -16.56 4.29
N ARG A 62 10.59 -15.83 4.68
CA ARG A 62 11.15 -15.94 6.04
C ARG A 62 10.17 -15.47 7.11
N ILE A 63 9.50 -14.34 6.88
CA ILE A 63 8.47 -13.82 7.79
C ILE A 63 7.31 -14.81 7.89
N ARG A 64 6.88 -15.42 6.77
CA ARG A 64 5.82 -16.43 6.75
C ARG A 64 6.17 -17.66 7.59
N ARG A 65 7.42 -18.13 7.52
CA ARG A 65 7.89 -19.30 8.29
C ARG A 65 8.03 -18.99 9.77
N ASN A 66 8.56 -17.82 10.12
CA ASN A 66 8.69 -17.39 11.50
C ASN A 66 8.59 -15.86 11.62
N SER A 67 7.39 -15.38 11.97
CA SER A 67 7.08 -13.97 12.14
C SER A 67 7.77 -13.31 13.34
N SER A 68 8.27 -14.10 14.29
CA SER A 68 8.97 -13.61 15.49
C SER A 68 10.47 -13.37 15.26
N SER A 69 10.97 -13.65 14.05
CA SER A 69 12.38 -13.51 13.71
C SER A 69 12.83 -12.06 13.75
N SER A 70 14.00 -11.80 14.34
CA SER A 70 14.60 -10.47 14.30
C SER A 70 15.13 -10.12 12.91
N VAL A 71 15.09 -8.83 12.55
CA VAL A 71 15.62 -8.30 11.28
C VAL A 71 17.09 -8.68 11.10
N ARG A 72 17.89 -8.59 12.17
CA ARG A 72 19.31 -8.99 12.16
C ARG A 72 19.51 -10.47 11.82
N ARG A 73 18.62 -11.35 12.29
CA ARG A 73 18.67 -12.77 11.94
C ARG A 73 18.28 -13.00 10.48
N MET A 74 17.19 -12.39 10.03
CA MET A 74 16.76 -12.47 8.62
C MET A 74 17.84 -11.96 7.66
N ALA A 75 18.52 -10.87 8.01
CA ALA A 75 19.64 -10.32 7.25
C ALA A 75 20.78 -11.33 7.05
N LYS A 76 21.14 -12.08 8.09
CA LYS A 76 22.16 -13.15 8.00
C LYS A 76 21.70 -14.31 7.11
N GLU A 77 20.44 -14.70 7.21
CA GLU A 77 19.89 -15.83 6.44
C GLU A 77 19.72 -15.50 4.94
N VAL A 78 19.41 -14.25 4.61
CA VAL A 78 19.21 -13.79 3.22
C VAL A 78 20.50 -13.20 2.62
N ILE A 79 21.56 -13.02 3.43
CA ILE A 79 22.85 -12.42 3.05
C ILE A 79 22.65 -11.01 2.49
N ILE A 80 21.87 -10.21 3.21
CA ILE A 80 21.55 -8.81 2.88
C ILE A 80 21.83 -7.96 4.12
N SER A 81 22.17 -6.68 3.93
CA SER A 81 22.36 -5.77 5.06
C SER A 81 21.07 -5.61 5.89
N GLU A 82 21.20 -5.42 7.21
CA GLU A 82 20.03 -5.22 8.08
C GLU A 82 19.18 -4.02 7.65
N LYS A 83 19.83 -2.92 7.26
CA LYS A 83 19.17 -1.69 6.79
C LYS A 83 18.29 -1.98 5.57
N SER A 84 18.78 -2.80 4.65
CA SER A 84 18.07 -3.21 3.46
C SER A 84 16.85 -4.08 3.75
N VAL A 85 16.96 -5.04 4.68
CA VAL A 85 15.81 -5.84 5.11
C VAL A 85 14.76 -4.95 5.76
N ARG A 86 15.17 -4.01 6.62
CA ARG A 86 14.27 -3.03 7.25
C ARG A 86 13.54 -2.15 6.21
N MET A 87 14.24 -1.71 5.16
CA MET A 87 13.59 -1.00 4.05
C MET A 87 12.56 -1.87 3.32
N ILE A 88 12.90 -3.13 3.04
CA ILE A 88 11.97 -4.06 2.40
C ILE A 88 10.73 -4.26 3.27
N ASP A 89 10.90 -4.45 4.57
CA ASP A 89 9.80 -4.65 5.52
C ASP A 89 8.85 -3.45 5.54
N HIS A 90 9.37 -2.22 5.68
CA HIS A 90 8.55 -1.02 5.80
C HIS A 90 8.00 -0.50 4.46
N GLU A 91 8.81 -0.48 3.40
CA GLU A 91 8.41 0.15 2.13
C GLU A 91 7.70 -0.83 1.18
N LYS A 92 8.16 -2.08 1.11
CA LYS A 92 7.68 -3.06 0.13
C LYS A 92 6.64 -4.00 0.70
N LEU A 93 6.84 -4.46 1.93
CA LEU A 93 5.91 -5.35 2.62
C LEU A 93 4.90 -4.58 3.50
N GLN A 94 5.12 -3.28 3.71
CA GLN A 94 4.26 -2.40 4.51
C GLN A 94 4.00 -2.93 5.93
N MET A 95 4.96 -3.68 6.46
CA MET A 95 4.90 -4.25 7.80
C MET A 95 5.33 -3.20 8.84
N LYS A 96 4.53 -3.08 9.90
CA LYS A 96 4.87 -2.27 11.07
C LYS A 96 5.35 -3.19 12.18
N ASN A 97 6.45 -2.81 12.83
CA ASN A 97 7.00 -3.57 13.94
C ASN A 97 6.20 -3.25 15.19
N TYR A 98 5.32 -4.17 15.60
CA TYR A 98 4.59 -4.06 16.85
C TYR A 98 5.32 -4.79 17.97
N LYS A 99 5.26 -4.24 19.18
CA LYS A 99 5.74 -4.92 20.38
C LYS A 99 4.82 -6.11 20.65
N LEU A 100 5.37 -7.32 20.61
CA LEU A 100 4.62 -8.52 20.98
C LEU A 100 4.45 -8.54 22.51
N TYR A 101 3.21 -8.61 22.98
CA TYR A 101 2.90 -8.82 24.39
C TYR A 101 2.71 -10.31 24.66
N LYS A 102 3.12 -10.75 25.85
CA LYS A 102 2.82 -12.12 26.30
C LYS A 102 1.32 -12.22 26.53
N ALA A 103 0.63 -12.97 25.68
CA ALA A 103 -0.72 -13.41 25.98
C ALA A 103 -0.67 -14.44 27.11
N VAL A 104 -1.70 -14.45 27.96
CA VAL A 104 -1.89 -15.55 28.92
C VAL A 104 -2.10 -16.82 28.09
N GLY A 105 -1.25 -17.83 28.33
CA GLY A 105 -1.30 -19.10 27.61
C GLY A 105 -2.69 -19.73 27.72
N SER A 106 -3.17 -20.23 26.59
CA SER A 106 -4.41 -21.01 26.52
C SER A 106 -4.09 -22.41 27.05
N THR A 107 -4.34 -22.64 28.34
CA THR A 107 -4.36 -23.99 28.89
C THR A 107 -5.69 -24.65 28.55
N GLU A 108 -5.74 -25.97 28.48
CA GLU A 108 -6.97 -26.72 28.18
C GLU A 108 -8.14 -26.30 29.10
N LYS A 109 -7.85 -26.11 30.39
CA LYS A 109 -8.80 -25.56 31.37
C LYS A 109 -9.30 -24.15 31.02
N ASN A 110 -8.43 -23.26 30.55
CA ASN A 110 -8.79 -21.91 30.15
C ASN A 110 -9.68 -21.91 28.89
N GLU A 111 -9.45 -22.86 27.97
CA GLU A 111 -10.25 -23.05 26.76
C GLU A 111 -11.66 -23.52 27.10
N GLU A 112 -11.77 -24.53 27.97
CA GLU A 112 -13.06 -25.04 28.45
C GLU A 112 -13.87 -23.95 29.16
N MET A 113 -13.24 -23.18 30.05
CA MET A 113 -13.90 -22.08 30.74
C MET A 113 -14.38 -20.99 29.77
N ARG A 114 -13.55 -20.64 28.78
CA ARG A 114 -13.91 -19.65 27.73
C ARG A 114 -15.07 -20.15 26.88
N LEU A 115 -15.05 -21.42 26.46
CA LEU A 115 -16.10 -22.02 25.65
C LEU A 115 -17.42 -22.10 26.42
N LYS A 116 -17.37 -22.47 27.70
CA LYS A 116 -18.54 -22.49 28.58
C LYS A 116 -19.16 -21.10 28.71
N ARG A 117 -18.35 -20.09 29.07
CA ARG A 117 -18.80 -18.69 29.16
C ARG A 117 -19.38 -18.20 27.84
N TYR A 118 -18.74 -18.49 26.71
CA TYR A 118 -19.24 -18.12 25.39
C TYR A 118 -20.62 -18.73 25.12
N LYS A 119 -20.77 -20.04 25.32
CA LYS A 119 -22.06 -20.73 25.13
C LYS A 119 -23.16 -20.18 26.05
N ASP A 120 -22.81 -19.82 27.28
CA ASP A 120 -23.76 -19.26 28.23
C ASP A 120 -24.16 -17.84 27.81
N LEU A 121 -23.21 -17.00 27.41
CA LEU A 121 -23.48 -15.66 26.87
C LEU A 121 -24.35 -15.71 25.60
N MET A 122 -24.08 -16.63 24.68
CA MET A 122 -24.91 -16.81 23.48
C MET A 122 -26.33 -17.23 23.84
N ARG A 123 -26.50 -18.16 24.79
CA ARG A 123 -27.82 -18.57 25.30
C ARG A 123 -28.57 -17.43 25.97
N HIS A 124 -27.88 -16.47 26.56
CA HIS A 124 -28.48 -15.26 27.12
C HIS A 124 -28.81 -14.21 26.05
N ALA A 125 -27.94 -14.03 25.05
CA ALA A 125 -28.19 -13.14 23.92
C ALA A 125 -29.40 -13.59 23.09
N ASP A 126 -29.56 -14.91 22.89
CA ASP A 126 -30.75 -15.50 22.25
C ASP A 126 -32.03 -15.32 23.10
N ARG A 127 -31.90 -14.93 24.37
CA ARG A 127 -33.01 -14.70 25.31
C ARG A 127 -33.41 -13.22 25.48
N GLU A 128 -32.74 -12.25 24.88
CA GLU A 128 -33.17 -10.84 24.95
C GLU A 128 -34.35 -10.63 23.97
N PHE A 129 -35.57 -10.23 24.30
CA PHE A 129 -36.11 -9.38 25.38
C PHE A 129 -37.61 -9.72 25.54
N THR A 130 -38.05 -10.47 26.57
CA THR A 130 -39.49 -10.61 26.86
C THR A 130 -39.93 -9.43 27.73
N PRO A 131 -40.83 -8.55 27.28
CA PRO A 131 -41.26 -7.36 28.02
C PRO A 131 -42.25 -7.69 29.15
N LEU A 132 -42.18 -8.89 29.74
CA LEU A 132 -43.10 -9.36 30.79
C LEU A 132 -42.46 -9.40 32.19
N ASP A 133 -41.21 -8.97 32.34
CA ASP A 133 -40.51 -8.90 33.64
C ASP A 133 -40.51 -7.50 34.27
N LEU A 134 -41.38 -6.59 33.81
CA LEU A 134 -41.61 -5.26 34.37
C LEU A 134 -43.11 -5.03 34.61
N PHE A 135 -43.60 -5.53 35.76
CA PHE A 135 -44.90 -5.25 36.40
C PHE A 135 -46.18 -5.58 35.62
#